data_AF-A0A964PEQ6-F1
#
_entry.id   AF-A0A964PEQ6-F1
#
_cell.length_a   1.000
_cell.length_b   1.000
_cell.length_c   1.000
_cell.angle_alpha   90.00
_cell.angle_beta   90.00
_cell.angle_gamma   90.00
#
_symmetry.space_group_name_H-M   'P 1'
#
loop_
_entity.id
_entity.type
_entity.pdbx_description
1 polymer ?
#
loop_
_entity_poly.entity_id
_entity_poly.type
_entity_poly.pdbx_seq_one_letter_code
_entity_poly.pdbx_strand_id
1 'polypeptide(L)'
;MTKRNSQRSGGGKLSRSETVTVRLDPKLRYLAELAALKQRRTLSSFIEWAVDDALKRLPLRDDHNGSVTIADEAPILWDVAEPDRFIKLALRYPELLDHEQQKLWKIIRESAYLWLLTYDKVHRKWSWAIDDKSVRVDRLRTHWKEFCSVADGSESENILPKEPDPVDWPDDTNERRKAAAKTLGS
;
A
#
# COMPACT_ATOMS: atom_id res chain seq x y z
N MET A 1 -1.20 29.15 -53.12
CA MET A 1 -0.05 28.94 -52.21
C MET A 1 -0.57 28.47 -50.85
N THR A 2 -0.36 27.20 -50.54
CA THR A 2 -0.89 26.50 -49.36
C THR A 2 0.10 26.63 -48.19
N LYS A 3 -0.32 27.14 -47.03
CA LYS A 3 0.45 26.98 -45.78
C LYS A 3 -0.34 26.10 -44.81
N ARG A 4 0.01 24.81 -44.80
CA ARG A 4 -0.37 23.86 -43.74
C ARG A 4 0.50 24.15 -42.53
N ASN A 5 -0.09 24.59 -41.43
CA ASN A 5 0.60 24.71 -40.16
C ASN A 5 0.45 23.38 -39.42
N SER A 6 1.53 22.58 -39.39
CA SER A 6 1.57 21.33 -38.64
C SER A 6 1.79 21.62 -37.16
N GLN A 7 0.72 21.66 -36.36
CA GLN A 7 0.86 21.58 -34.91
C GLN A 7 1.30 20.15 -34.56
N ARG A 8 2.55 20.02 -34.13
CA ARG A 8 3.08 18.83 -33.47
C ARG A 8 2.36 18.68 -32.13
N SER A 9 1.33 17.84 -32.13
CA SER A 9 0.87 17.13 -30.94
C SER A 9 2.02 16.26 -30.44
N GLY A 10 2.53 16.51 -29.23
CA GLY A 10 3.68 15.77 -28.72
C GLY A 10 4.05 16.20 -27.31
N GLY A 11 3.38 15.60 -26.33
CA GLY A 11 3.64 15.82 -24.92
C GLY A 11 2.50 15.26 -24.10
N GLY A 12 2.26 13.96 -24.24
CA GLY A 12 1.36 13.25 -23.33
C GLY A 12 1.79 13.59 -21.91
N LYS A 13 0.84 14.07 -21.10
CA LYS A 13 1.05 14.41 -19.69
C LYS A 13 1.80 13.27 -19.03
N LEU A 14 3.11 13.46 -18.83
CA LEU A 14 3.92 12.59 -17.99
C LEU A 14 3.19 12.56 -16.65
N SER A 15 2.65 11.39 -16.31
CA SER A 15 2.19 11.11 -14.95
C SER A 15 3.29 11.60 -14.01
N ARG A 16 2.93 12.64 -13.27
CA ARG A 16 3.77 13.56 -12.49
C ARG A 16 5.04 12.88 -11.93
N SER A 17 6.20 13.19 -12.49
CA SER A 17 7.49 12.82 -11.89
C SER A 17 7.62 13.50 -10.53
N GLU A 18 8.10 12.77 -9.51
CA GLU A 18 8.37 13.32 -8.20
C GLU A 18 9.81 13.84 -8.10
N THR A 19 10.01 15.02 -7.52
CA THR A 19 11.33 15.63 -7.37
C THR A 19 11.96 15.17 -6.05
N VAL A 20 13.08 14.45 -6.13
CA VAL A 20 13.87 14.04 -4.96
C VAL A 20 15.13 14.90 -4.86
N THR A 21 15.41 15.43 -3.66
CA THR A 21 16.67 16.15 -3.38
C THR A 21 17.66 15.18 -2.73
N VAL A 22 18.75 14.86 -3.44
CA VAL A 22 19.79 13.92 -2.95
C VAL A 22 21.08 14.66 -2.64
N ARG A 23 21.71 14.32 -1.51
CA ARG A 23 23.08 14.76 -1.19
C ARG A 23 24.06 13.70 -1.65
N LEU A 24 24.94 14.07 -2.57
CA LEU A 24 26.05 13.23 -3.03
C LEU A 24 27.36 13.90 -2.65
N ASP A 25 28.35 13.13 -2.21
CA ASP A 25 29.70 13.66 -2.07
C ASP A 25 30.25 14.08 -3.45
N PRO A 26 31.19 15.03 -3.51
CA PRO A 26 31.69 15.56 -4.78
C PRO A 26 32.26 14.50 -5.72
N LYS A 27 32.89 13.45 -5.19
CA LYS A 27 33.49 12.38 -5.98
C LYS A 27 32.42 11.48 -6.60
N LEU A 28 31.43 11.07 -5.81
CA LEU A 28 30.30 10.26 -6.30
C LEU A 28 29.50 11.02 -7.36
N ARG A 29 29.25 12.32 -7.15
CA ARG A 29 28.59 13.16 -8.16
C ARG A 29 29.37 13.16 -9.49
N TYR A 30 30.67 13.41 -9.44
CA TYR A 30 31.51 13.42 -10.64
C TYR A 30 31.47 12.08 -11.40
N LEU A 31 31.56 10.96 -10.67
CA LEU A 31 31.48 9.62 -11.27
C LEU A 31 30.11 9.33 -11.88
N ALA A 32 29.01 9.76 -11.23
CA ALA A 32 27.67 9.61 -11.77
C ALA A 32 27.47 10.45 -13.05
N GLU A 33 28.04 11.66 -13.11
CA GLU A 33 28.03 12.49 -14.32
C GLU A 33 28.82 11.84 -15.48
N LEU A 34 30.00 11.26 -15.20
CA LEU A 34 30.76 10.50 -16.20
C LEU A 34 29.98 9.29 -16.72
N ALA A 35 29.30 8.55 -15.84
CA ALA A 35 28.48 7.41 -16.23
C ALA A 35 27.28 7.82 -17.10
N ALA A 36 26.61 8.91 -16.74
CA ALA A 36 25.52 9.49 -17.52
C ALA A 36 25.98 9.91 -18.93
N LEU A 37 27.15 10.57 -19.02
CA LEU A 37 27.77 10.94 -20.30
C LEU A 37 28.11 9.72 -21.15
N LYS A 38 28.71 8.68 -20.53
CA LYS A 38 29.03 7.42 -21.22
C LYS A 38 27.79 6.74 -21.81
N GLN A 39 26.67 6.83 -21.11
CA GLN A 39 25.37 6.28 -21.54
C GLN A 39 24.53 7.25 -22.36
N ARG A 40 25.05 8.45 -22.69
CA ARG A 40 24.37 9.51 -23.46
C ARG A 40 22.99 9.90 -22.89
N ARG A 41 22.89 10.02 -21.57
CA ARG A 41 21.68 10.45 -20.86
C ARG A 41 21.98 11.57 -19.85
N THR A 42 20.94 12.23 -19.35
CA THR A 42 21.10 13.24 -18.29
C THR A 42 21.45 12.57 -16.96
N LEU A 43 22.07 13.31 -16.02
CA LEU A 43 22.37 12.81 -14.69
C LEU A 43 21.10 12.28 -13.98
N SER A 44 19.99 13.01 -14.08
CA SER A 44 18.70 12.59 -13.52
C SER A 44 18.21 11.26 -14.09
N SER A 45 18.25 11.09 -15.42
CA SER A 45 17.85 9.85 -16.09
C SER A 45 18.78 8.68 -15.77
N PHE A 46 20.08 8.97 -15.55
CA PHE A 46 21.02 7.96 -15.08
C PHE A 46 20.70 7.50 -13.65
N ILE A 47 20.43 8.44 -12.74
CA ILE A 47 20.08 8.12 -11.35
C ILE A 47 18.79 7.31 -11.28
N GLU A 48 17.75 7.70 -12.03
CA GLU A 48 16.49 6.95 -12.11
C GLU A 48 16.71 5.51 -12.57
N TRP A 49 17.46 5.33 -13.67
CA TRP A 49 17.82 3.99 -14.16
C TRP A 49 18.64 3.19 -13.13
N ALA A 50 19.59 3.84 -12.44
CA ALA A 50 20.42 3.16 -11.45
C ALA A 50 19.61 2.70 -10.24
N VAL A 51 18.61 3.50 -9.80
CA VAL A 51 17.67 3.11 -8.75
C VAL A 51 16.80 1.93 -9.22
N ASP A 52 16.21 2.01 -10.42
CA ASP A 52 15.42 0.91 -10.99
C ASP A 52 16.24 -0.40 -11.11
N ASP A 53 17.48 -0.32 -11.59
CA ASP A 53 18.39 -1.49 -11.67
C ASP A 53 18.76 -2.03 -10.28
N ALA A 54 18.94 -1.16 -9.28
CA ALA A 54 19.19 -1.59 -7.91
C ALA A 54 17.98 -2.30 -7.30
N LEU A 55 16.76 -1.78 -7.49
CA LEU A 55 15.53 -2.39 -6.96
C LEU A 55 15.26 -3.78 -7.54
N LYS A 56 15.68 -4.04 -8.79
CA LYS A 56 15.60 -5.36 -9.45
C LYS A 56 16.61 -6.38 -8.92
N ARG A 57 17.56 -5.97 -8.09
CA ARG A 57 18.63 -6.83 -7.57
C ARG A 57 18.58 -6.99 -6.05
N LEU A 58 17.94 -6.06 -5.35
CA LEU A 58 17.81 -6.10 -3.90
C LEU A 58 16.75 -7.12 -3.50
N PRO A 59 17.13 -8.26 -2.89
CA PRO A 59 16.18 -9.24 -2.41
C PRO A 59 15.41 -8.63 -1.22
N LEU A 60 14.08 -8.79 -1.26
CA LEU A 60 13.18 -8.38 -0.19
C LEU A 60 12.90 -9.54 0.77
N ARG A 61 12.77 -10.75 0.23
CA ARG A 61 12.60 -11.98 1.01
C ARG A 61 13.14 -13.17 0.23
N ASP A 62 13.70 -14.13 0.96
CA ASP A 62 14.02 -15.45 0.43
C ASP A 62 12.80 -16.37 0.55
N ASP A 63 12.38 -16.98 -0.55
CA ASP A 63 11.36 -18.02 -0.58
C ASP A 63 11.95 -19.37 -0.99
N HIS A 64 11.13 -20.44 -0.97
CA HIS A 64 11.59 -21.79 -1.32
C HIS A 64 11.95 -21.95 -2.81
N ASN A 65 11.56 -20.99 -3.65
CA ASN A 65 11.70 -21.00 -5.11
C ASN A 65 12.73 -19.98 -5.62
N GLY A 66 13.31 -19.16 -4.74
CA GLY A 66 14.30 -18.13 -5.04
C GLY A 66 14.20 -16.91 -4.11
N SER A 67 14.98 -15.87 -4.39
CA SER A 67 14.83 -14.58 -3.72
C SER A 67 13.85 -13.69 -4.51
N VAL A 68 12.84 -13.15 -3.84
CA VAL A 68 11.92 -12.16 -4.42
C VAL A 68 12.50 -10.78 -4.23
N THR A 69 12.62 -9.98 -5.29
CA THR A 69 13.21 -8.64 -5.21
C THR A 69 12.17 -7.56 -4.90
N ILE A 70 12.62 -6.36 -4.52
CA ILE A 70 11.71 -5.22 -4.29
C ILE A 70 10.90 -4.91 -5.57
N ALA A 71 11.54 -4.99 -6.74
CA ALA A 71 10.87 -4.75 -8.01
C ALA A 71 9.76 -5.78 -8.31
N ASP A 72 9.94 -7.04 -7.91
CA ASP A 72 8.95 -8.11 -8.10
C ASP A 72 7.70 -7.91 -7.24
N GLU A 73 7.84 -7.35 -6.04
CA GLU A 73 6.73 -7.07 -5.12
C GLU A 73 6.05 -5.72 -5.38
N ALA A 74 6.68 -4.82 -6.14
CA ALA A 74 6.15 -3.49 -6.42
C ALA A 74 4.70 -3.49 -6.96
N PRO A 75 4.27 -4.37 -7.89
CA PRO A 75 2.88 -4.42 -8.36
C PRO A 75 1.87 -4.76 -7.27
N ILE A 76 2.32 -5.43 -6.21
CA ILE A 76 1.47 -5.88 -5.11
C ILE A 76 1.45 -4.84 -3.98
N LEU A 77 2.61 -4.28 -3.64
CA LEU A 77 2.76 -3.30 -2.57
C LEU A 77 2.28 -1.90 -2.97
N TRP A 78 2.44 -1.53 -4.25
CA TRP A 78 2.05 -0.21 -4.72
C TRP A 78 0.53 -0.07 -4.84
N ASP A 79 0.06 1.13 -4.52
CA ASP A 79 -1.31 1.58 -4.68
C ASP A 79 -1.30 3.12 -4.82
N VAL A 80 -2.33 3.71 -5.42
CA VAL A 80 -2.47 5.17 -5.48
C VAL A 80 -2.89 5.71 -4.11
N ALA A 81 -3.73 4.96 -3.39
CA ALA A 81 -4.18 5.32 -2.06
C ALA A 81 -3.14 4.93 -1.00
N GLU A 82 -2.79 5.91 -0.16
CA GLU A 82 -1.89 5.71 0.98
C GLU A 82 -2.34 4.63 1.98
N PRO A 83 -3.61 4.58 2.45
CA PRO A 83 -4.07 3.50 3.34
C PRO A 83 -3.84 2.10 2.79
N ASP A 84 -4.04 1.92 1.48
CA ASP A 84 -3.83 0.64 0.79
C ASP A 84 -2.37 0.26 0.75
N ARG A 85 -1.50 1.19 0.33
CA ARG A 85 -0.03 0.97 0.34
C ARG A 85 0.44 0.57 1.73
N PHE A 86 -0.05 1.28 2.75
CA PHE A 86 0.30 1.01 4.14
C PHE A 86 -0.13 -0.39 4.57
N ILE A 87 -1.39 -0.78 4.35
CA ILE A 87 -1.89 -2.11 4.76
C ILE A 87 -1.18 -3.23 4.01
N LYS A 88 -0.97 -3.07 2.70
CA LYS A 88 -0.25 -4.05 1.87
C LYS A 88 1.17 -4.29 2.41
N LEU A 89 1.87 -3.21 2.77
CA LEU A 89 3.20 -3.28 3.39
C LEU A 89 3.13 -3.93 4.78
N ALA A 90 2.24 -3.45 5.65
CA ALA A 90 2.16 -3.89 7.05
C ALA A 90 1.75 -5.37 7.21
N LEU A 91 0.89 -5.88 6.32
CA LEU A 91 0.50 -7.30 6.32
C LEU A 91 1.60 -8.24 5.82
N ARG A 92 2.44 -7.78 4.89
CA ARG A 92 3.43 -8.63 4.20
C ARG A 92 4.83 -8.53 4.78
N TYR A 93 5.24 -7.31 5.11
CA TYR A 93 6.60 -6.95 5.51
C TYR A 93 6.55 -6.00 6.73
N PRO A 94 5.95 -6.42 7.87
CA PRO A 94 5.82 -5.58 9.06
C PRO A 94 7.18 -5.11 9.62
N GLU A 95 8.27 -5.81 9.31
CA GLU A 95 9.64 -5.45 9.67
C GLU A 95 10.20 -4.22 8.93
N LEU A 96 9.59 -3.84 7.81
CA LEU A 96 9.98 -2.65 7.04
C LEU A 96 9.27 -1.37 7.49
N LEU A 97 8.32 -1.48 8.43
CA LEU A 97 7.62 -0.33 8.97
C LEU A 97 8.56 0.48 9.87
N ASP A 98 8.57 1.80 9.66
CA ASP A 98 9.22 2.72 10.59
C ASP A 98 8.46 2.83 11.92
N HIS A 99 9.01 3.57 12.89
CA HIS A 99 8.44 3.68 14.23
C HIS A 99 7.02 4.29 14.24
N GLU A 100 6.75 5.30 13.41
CA GLU A 100 5.44 5.95 13.37
C GLU A 100 4.42 5.04 12.68
N GLN A 101 4.84 4.36 11.61
CA GLN A 101 4.07 3.33 10.94
C GLN A 101 3.75 2.15 11.87
N GLN A 102 4.67 1.75 12.74
CA GLN A 102 4.44 0.69 13.73
C GLN A 102 3.37 1.08 14.76
N LYS A 103 3.35 2.34 15.23
CA LYS A 103 2.28 2.82 16.12
C LYS A 103 0.92 2.78 15.42
N LEU A 104 0.86 3.29 14.19
CA LEU A 104 -0.35 3.25 13.36
C LEU A 104 -0.83 1.82 13.14
N TRP A 105 0.11 0.91 12.85
CA TRP A 105 -0.19 -0.49 12.65
C TRP A 105 -0.77 -1.16 13.90
N LYS A 106 -0.25 -0.82 15.09
CA LYS A 106 -0.79 -1.31 16.36
C LYS A 106 -2.26 -0.93 16.53
N ILE A 107 -2.59 0.35 16.34
CA ILE A 107 -3.97 0.85 16.49
C ILE A 107 -4.91 0.15 15.49
N ILE A 108 -4.46 -0.01 14.24
CA ILE A 108 -5.23 -0.71 13.20
C ILE A 108 -5.51 -2.17 13.57
N ARG A 109 -4.52 -2.89 14.10
CA ARG A 109 -4.69 -4.29 14.53
C ARG A 109 -5.66 -4.46 15.69
N GLU A 110 -5.73 -3.47 16.57
CA GLU A 110 -6.60 -3.45 17.74
C GLU A 110 -8.02 -2.94 17.41
N SER A 111 -8.19 -2.26 16.27
CA SER A 111 -9.48 -1.76 15.81
C SER A 111 -10.28 -2.84 15.06
N ALA A 112 -11.11 -3.56 15.80
CA ALA A 112 -12.00 -4.59 15.28
C ALA A 112 -12.93 -4.10 14.15
N TYR A 113 -13.28 -2.80 14.12
CA TYR A 113 -14.05 -2.18 13.05
C TYR A 113 -13.43 -2.38 11.65
N LEU A 114 -12.11 -2.54 11.57
CA LEU A 114 -11.39 -2.73 10.32
C LEU A 114 -11.32 -4.19 9.86
N TRP A 115 -11.82 -5.15 10.63
CA TRP A 115 -11.64 -6.57 10.35
C TRP A 115 -12.97 -7.32 10.21
N LEU A 116 -12.97 -8.39 9.42
CA LEU A 116 -14.06 -9.35 9.38
C LEU A 116 -14.02 -10.20 10.65
N LEU A 117 -15.08 -10.09 11.44
CA LEU A 117 -15.25 -10.83 12.67
C LEU A 117 -15.69 -12.27 12.38
N THR A 118 -15.08 -13.21 13.09
CA THR A 118 -15.47 -14.62 13.11
C THR A 118 -15.89 -14.99 14.53
N TYR A 119 -17.05 -15.62 14.65
CA TYR A 119 -17.53 -16.10 15.94
C TYR A 119 -16.99 -17.49 16.24
N ASP A 120 -16.19 -17.60 17.29
CA ASP A 120 -15.75 -18.87 17.83
C ASP A 120 -16.88 -19.48 18.69
N LYS A 121 -17.47 -20.57 18.20
CA LYS A 121 -18.56 -21.28 18.91
C LYS A 121 -18.08 -22.01 20.17
N VAL A 122 -16.82 -22.42 20.22
CA VAL A 122 -16.23 -23.16 21.34
C VAL A 122 -15.96 -22.21 22.49
N HIS A 123 -15.31 -21.08 22.20
CA HIS A 123 -14.96 -20.07 23.21
C HIS A 123 -16.04 -19.00 23.40
N ARG A 124 -17.11 -19.03 22.60
CA ARG A 124 -18.25 -18.09 22.60
C ARG A 124 -17.80 -16.63 22.50
N LYS A 125 -16.78 -16.37 21.69
CA LYS A 125 -16.16 -15.04 21.54
C LYS A 125 -16.03 -14.67 20.07
N TRP A 126 -16.18 -13.39 19.79
CA TRP A 126 -15.79 -12.81 18.51
C TRP A 126 -14.27 -12.64 18.47
N SER A 127 -13.69 -12.94 17.33
CA SER A 127 -12.26 -12.77 17.06
C SER A 127 -12.07 -12.37 15.60
N TRP A 128 -10.94 -11.75 15.28
CA TRP A 128 -10.55 -11.45 13.92
C TRP A 128 -9.15 -11.98 13.64
N ALA A 129 -8.93 -12.37 12.39
CA ALA A 129 -7.59 -12.61 11.88
C ALA A 129 -6.99 -11.27 11.43
N ILE A 130 -5.67 -11.18 11.46
CA ILE A 130 -4.92 -10.06 10.88
C ILE A 130 -4.35 -10.59 9.57
N ASP A 131 -5.16 -10.55 8.53
CA ASP A 131 -4.78 -11.02 7.19
C ASP A 131 -5.47 -10.21 6.08
N ASP A 132 -4.99 -10.42 4.85
CA ASP A 132 -5.48 -9.72 3.65
C ASP A 132 -6.96 -10.01 3.34
N LYS A 133 -7.49 -11.14 3.78
CA LYS A 133 -8.87 -11.55 3.49
C LYS A 133 -9.88 -10.96 4.47
N SER A 134 -9.43 -10.64 5.67
CA SER A 134 -10.23 -10.12 6.76
C SER A 134 -10.23 -8.60 6.83
N VAL A 135 -9.21 -7.93 6.29
CA VAL A 135 -9.13 -6.47 6.33
C VAL A 135 -10.22 -5.81 5.45
N ARG A 136 -10.91 -4.81 6.02
CA ARG A 136 -11.90 -3.98 5.35
C ARG A 136 -11.27 -2.65 4.96
N VAL A 137 -10.44 -2.67 3.91
CA VAL A 137 -9.64 -1.50 3.48
C VAL A 137 -10.50 -0.28 3.17
N ASP A 138 -11.73 -0.46 2.67
CA ASP A 138 -12.64 0.66 2.43
C ASP A 138 -12.97 1.44 3.71
N ARG A 139 -13.11 0.77 4.86
CA ARG A 139 -13.33 1.41 6.16
C ARG A 139 -12.11 2.20 6.61
N LEU A 140 -10.92 1.64 6.40
CA LEU A 140 -9.66 2.31 6.70
C LEU A 140 -9.50 3.56 5.82
N ARG A 141 -9.83 3.48 4.53
CA ARG A 141 -9.80 4.64 3.62
C ARG A 141 -10.71 5.76 4.11
N THR A 142 -11.92 5.43 4.57
CA THR A 142 -12.89 6.43 5.07
C THR A 142 -12.36 7.17 6.30
N HIS A 143 -11.68 6.47 7.21
CA HIS A 143 -11.24 7.03 8.49
C HIS A 143 -9.71 7.21 8.58
N TRP A 144 -9.01 7.25 7.45
CA TRP A 144 -7.54 7.21 7.42
C TRP A 144 -6.91 8.32 8.26
N LYS A 145 -7.49 9.53 8.19
CA LYS A 145 -6.97 10.69 8.90
C LYS A 145 -7.09 10.52 10.41
N GLU A 146 -8.20 9.98 10.88
CA GLU A 146 -8.46 9.72 12.29
C GLU A 146 -7.46 8.70 12.85
N PHE A 147 -7.19 7.63 12.11
CA PHE A 147 -6.15 6.65 12.50
C PHE A 147 -4.76 7.28 12.55
N CYS A 148 -4.38 8.11 11.57
CA CYS A 148 -3.11 8.82 11.58
C CYS A 148 -3.00 9.79 12.77
N SER A 149 -4.05 10.56 13.06
CA SER A 149 -4.09 11.51 14.18
C SER A 149 -4.04 10.85 15.56
N VAL A 150 -4.55 9.62 15.69
CA VAL A 150 -4.36 8.87 16.94
C VAL A 150 -2.93 8.31 17.02
N ALA A 151 -2.35 7.88 15.91
CA ALA A 151 -1.00 7.33 15.86
C ALA A 151 0.10 8.36 16.16
N ASP A 152 -0.07 9.59 15.66
CA ASP A 152 0.86 10.70 15.92
C ASP A 152 0.66 11.34 17.31
N GLY A 153 -0.41 10.96 18.02
CA GLY A 153 -0.75 11.43 19.36
C GLY A 153 -1.43 12.81 19.39
N SER A 154 -1.88 13.33 18.25
CA SER A 154 -2.65 14.58 18.18
C SER A 154 -4.08 14.43 18.71
N GLU A 155 -4.67 13.25 18.57
CA GLU A 155 -6.03 12.94 19.00
C GLU A 155 -6.11 11.70 19.89
N SER A 156 -7.19 11.59 20.66
CA SER A 156 -7.44 10.41 21.51
C SER A 156 -8.13 9.28 20.74
N GLU A 157 -7.93 8.03 21.15
CA GLU A 157 -8.56 6.83 20.54
C GLU A 157 -10.11 6.90 20.47
N ASN A 158 -10.74 7.79 21.23
CA ASN A 158 -12.19 7.98 21.23
C ASN A 158 -12.76 8.47 19.89
N ILE A 159 -11.94 9.07 19.02
CA ILE A 159 -12.37 9.52 17.70
C ILE A 159 -12.49 8.38 16.69
N LEU A 160 -11.90 7.22 16.99
CA LEU A 160 -11.91 6.09 16.09
C LEU A 160 -13.31 5.50 15.96
N PRO A 161 -13.69 5.01 14.78
CA PRO A 161 -14.98 4.35 14.59
C PRO A 161 -15.05 3.14 15.52
N LYS A 162 -16.08 3.14 16.37
CA LYS A 162 -16.39 1.99 17.24
C LYS A 162 -17.19 0.96 16.44
N GLU A 163 -17.11 -0.29 16.88
CA GLU A 163 -17.96 -1.34 16.34
C GLU A 163 -19.44 -0.92 16.44
N PRO A 164 -20.28 -1.23 15.42
CA PRO A 164 -21.71 -1.31 15.66
C PRO A 164 -21.97 -2.43 16.68
N ASP A 165 -22.96 -2.23 17.57
CA ASP A 165 -23.29 -3.19 18.62
C ASP A 165 -23.50 -4.60 18.03
N PRO A 166 -23.14 -5.69 18.75
CA PRO A 166 -23.28 -7.07 18.27
C PRO A 166 -24.70 -7.47 17.82
N VAL A 167 -25.70 -6.68 18.18
CA VAL A 167 -27.12 -6.83 17.78
C VAL A 167 -27.33 -6.48 16.29
N ASP A 168 -26.50 -5.62 15.73
CA ASP A 168 -26.61 -5.13 14.35
C ASP A 168 -25.73 -5.90 13.35
N TRP A 169 -25.05 -6.97 13.79
CA TRP A 169 -24.24 -7.77 12.88
C TRP A 169 -25.15 -8.59 11.96
N PRO A 170 -25.10 -8.41 10.63
CA PRO A 170 -25.78 -9.30 9.73
C PRO A 170 -25.16 -10.69 9.93
N ASP A 171 -25.98 -11.62 10.40
CA ASP A 171 -25.63 -13.03 10.42
C ASP A 171 -25.27 -13.40 8.97
N ASP A 172 -23.99 -13.36 8.62
CA ASP A 172 -23.49 -13.57 7.24
C ASP A 172 -23.80 -15.02 6.79
N THR A 173 -24.08 -15.90 7.76
CA THR A 173 -24.72 -17.20 7.55
C THR A 173 -26.12 -17.09 6.97
N ASN A 174 -26.91 -16.06 7.31
CA ASN A 174 -28.26 -15.87 6.83
C ASN A 174 -28.29 -15.29 5.39
N GLU A 175 -27.39 -14.38 5.03
CA GLU A 175 -27.28 -13.89 3.65
C GLU A 175 -26.72 -14.96 2.70
N ARG A 176 -25.70 -15.72 3.12
CA ARG A 176 -25.19 -16.87 2.35
C ARG A 176 -26.24 -18.00 2.24
N ARG A 177 -27.04 -18.25 3.28
CA ARG A 177 -28.19 -19.18 3.22
C ARG A 177 -29.30 -18.69 2.28
N LYS A 178 -29.62 -17.40 2.28
CA LYS A 178 -30.61 -16.81 1.36
C LYS A 178 -30.13 -16.85 -0.10
N ALA A 179 -28.85 -16.61 -0.35
CA ALA A 179 -28.26 -16.70 -1.69
C ALA A 179 -28.21 -18.16 -2.21
N ALA A 180 -27.88 -19.13 -1.34
CA ALA A 180 -27.90 -20.56 -1.68
C ALA A 180 -29.31 -21.13 -1.86
N ALA A 181 -30.30 -20.68 -1.08
CA ALA A 181 -31.70 -21.09 -1.24
C ALA A 181 -32.33 -20.56 -2.54
N LYS A 182 -31.85 -19.43 -3.06
CA LYS A 182 -32.34 -18.84 -4.32
C LYS A 182 -31.79 -19.53 -5.58
N THR A 183 -30.70 -20.29 -5.46
CA THR A 183 -30.07 -21.01 -6.58
C THR A 183 -30.51 -22.48 -6.71
N LEU A 184 -31.17 -23.03 -5.69
CA LEU A 184 -31.71 -24.41 -5.69
C LEU A 184 -33.22 -24.49 -5.96
N GLY A 185 -33.87 -23.36 -6.27
CA GLY A 185 -35.32 -23.26 -6.49
C GLY A 185 -35.69 -22.68 -7.87
N SER A 186 -35.05 -23.12 -8.94
CA SER A 186 -35.47 -22.87 -10.33
C SER A 186 -35.45 -24.16 -11.13
#